data_AF-X1PDX3-F1
#
_entry.id   AF-X1PDX3-F1
#
_cell.length_a   1.000
_cell.length_b   1.000
_cell.length_c   1.000
_cell.angle_alpha   90.00
_cell.angle_beta   90.00
_cell.angle_gamma   90.00
#
_symmetry.space_group_name_H-M   'P 1'
#
loop_
_entity.id
_entity.type
_entity.pdbx_description
1 polymer ?
#
loop_
_entity_poly.entity_id
_entity_poly.type
_entity_poly.pdbx_seq_one_letter_code
_entity_poly.pdbx_strand_id
1 'polypeptide(L)'
;GSNKKLINEFIENWIKLMTPITPHLAEEIWHRNKKGFISNEPYPEFNPKDISEIEEVGEYLLSEVTDDISEILKVTKIKPKKICIYTSPSWKHEIFKKAIGLSEDNKLNIGTIMKDVMTDPKMKSISKEVSQFVSKLPGEVMKLNENDKRRYKVDIKEDIYLKKYKDYLKEIFTCDIEIFSADYDKIYDPGNKIRFAIPLRPAIYIE
;
A
#
# COMPACT_ATOMS: atom_id res chain seq x y z
N GLY A 1 -14.08 -12.46 9.33
CA GLY A 1 -13.57 -13.16 8.14
C GLY A 1 -14.30 -14.48 7.96
N SER A 2 -14.66 -14.83 6.73
CA SER A 2 -15.53 -15.98 6.46
C SER A 2 -14.78 -17.30 6.22
N ASN A 3 -13.44 -17.27 6.15
CA ASN A 3 -12.62 -18.46 5.91
C ASN A 3 -12.19 -19.13 7.21
N LYS A 4 -13.01 -20.06 7.69
CA LYS A 4 -12.76 -20.82 8.93
C LYS A 4 -11.44 -21.60 8.92
N LYS A 5 -11.05 -22.17 7.76
CA LYS A 5 -9.82 -22.95 7.64
C LYS A 5 -8.60 -22.08 7.90
N LEU A 6 -8.53 -20.93 7.24
CA LEU A 6 -7.43 -19.97 7.39
C LEU A 6 -7.33 -19.45 8.83
N ILE A 7 -8.47 -19.13 9.46
CA ILE A 7 -8.49 -18.64 10.85
C ILE A 7 -7.93 -19.70 11.80
N ASN A 8 -8.34 -20.96 11.65
CA ASN A 8 -7.85 -22.04 12.49
C ASN A 8 -6.34 -22.26 12.31
N GLU A 9 -5.86 -22.23 11.06
CA GLU A 9 -4.44 -22.37 10.73
C GLU A 9 -3.60 -21.22 11.31
N PHE A 10 -4.07 -19.98 11.17
CA PHE A 10 -3.42 -18.82 11.76
C PHE A 10 -3.35 -18.91 13.29
N ILE A 11 -4.46 -19.23 13.95
CA ILE A 11 -4.50 -19.37 15.40
C ILE A 11 -3.54 -20.47 15.86
N GLU A 12 -3.55 -21.62 15.18
CA GLU A 12 -2.63 -22.72 15.49
C GLU A 12 -1.16 -22.29 15.42
N ASN A 13 -0.76 -21.69 14.30
CA ASN A 13 0.61 -21.21 14.11
C ASN A 13 0.96 -20.15 15.14
N TRP A 14 0.05 -19.22 15.43
CA TRP A 14 0.28 -18.16 16.39
C TRP A 14 0.49 -18.68 17.81
N ILE A 15 -0.32 -19.65 18.27
CA ILE A 15 -0.13 -20.26 19.59
C ILE A 15 1.23 -20.97 19.66
N LYS A 16 1.63 -21.70 18.60
CA LYS A 16 2.94 -22.34 18.53
C LYS A 16 4.11 -21.34 18.59
N LEU A 17 3.98 -20.19 17.92
CA LEU A 17 4.95 -19.08 17.98
C LEU A 17 5.01 -18.42 19.36
N MET A 18 3.89 -18.41 20.10
CA MET A 18 3.83 -17.86 21.45
C MET A 18 4.45 -18.79 22.50
N THR A 19 4.50 -20.10 22.28
CA THR A 19 4.99 -21.10 23.24
C THR A 19 6.32 -20.75 23.90
N PRO A 20 7.36 -20.29 23.18
CA PRO A 20 8.64 -19.93 23.80
C PRO A 20 8.58 -18.70 24.73
N ILE A 21 7.58 -17.84 24.57
CA ILE A 21 7.44 -16.56 25.28
C ILE A 21 6.43 -16.67 26.43
N THR A 22 5.27 -17.27 26.17
CA THR A 22 4.16 -17.41 27.12
C THR A 22 3.63 -18.86 27.16
N PRO A 23 4.42 -19.84 27.64
CA PRO A 23 4.11 -21.26 27.51
C PRO A 23 2.81 -21.68 28.20
N HIS A 24 2.55 -21.19 29.43
CA HIS A 24 1.34 -21.53 30.17
C HIS A 24 0.07 -21.06 29.44
N LEU A 25 0.09 -19.84 28.88
CA LEU A 25 -1.03 -19.31 28.13
C LEU A 25 -1.22 -20.06 26.81
N ALA A 26 -0.11 -20.37 26.12
CA ALA A 26 -0.16 -21.15 24.89
C ALA A 26 -0.80 -22.53 25.12
N GLU A 27 -0.46 -23.22 26.22
CA GLU A 27 -1.08 -24.50 26.59
C GLU A 27 -2.57 -24.39 26.91
N GLU A 28 -2.97 -23.41 27.70
CA GLU A 28 -4.38 -23.19 28.05
C GLU A 28 -5.24 -22.92 26.80
N ILE A 29 -4.70 -22.18 25.82
CA ILE A 29 -5.40 -21.93 24.55
C ILE A 29 -5.39 -23.19 23.67
N TRP A 30 -4.27 -23.92 23.61
CA TRP A 30 -4.13 -25.16 22.85
C TRP A 30 -5.14 -26.22 23.29
N HIS A 31 -5.28 -26.44 24.60
CA HIS A 31 -6.18 -27.43 25.17
C HIS A 31 -7.67 -27.18 24.91
N ARG A 32 -8.06 -25.96 24.53
CA ARG A 32 -9.44 -25.65 24.12
C ARG A 32 -9.82 -26.29 22.79
N ASN A 33 -8.84 -26.52 21.92
CA ASN A 33 -9.07 -26.97 20.55
C ASN A 33 -8.38 -28.30 20.21
N LYS A 34 -7.34 -28.68 20.95
CA LYS A 34 -6.50 -29.86 20.67
C LYS A 34 -6.13 -30.61 21.94
N LYS A 35 -5.66 -31.85 21.76
CA LYS A 35 -5.19 -32.73 22.82
C LYS A 35 -3.67 -32.79 22.82
N GLY A 36 -3.08 -33.14 23.97
CA GLY A 36 -1.63 -33.15 24.15
C GLY A 36 -1.06 -31.77 24.47
N PHE A 37 0.25 -31.71 24.67
CA PHE A 37 0.98 -30.50 25.04
C PHE A 37 1.53 -29.81 23.78
N ILE A 38 1.33 -28.51 23.65
CA ILE A 38 1.92 -27.72 22.55
C ILE A 38 3.45 -27.74 22.57
N SER A 39 4.06 -27.97 23.74
CA SER A 39 5.52 -28.13 23.85
C SER A 39 6.08 -29.29 23.02
N ASN A 40 5.25 -30.27 22.67
CA ASN A 40 5.63 -31.43 21.87
C ASN A 40 5.35 -31.25 20.37
N GLU A 41 4.69 -30.15 19.99
CA GLU A 41 4.36 -29.87 18.60
C GLU A 41 5.57 -29.32 17.84
N PRO A 42 5.71 -29.62 16.54
CA PRO A 42 6.73 -29.01 15.71
C PRO A 42 6.51 -27.50 15.61
N TYR A 43 7.62 -26.77 15.55
CA TYR A 43 7.60 -25.33 15.31
C TYR A 43 6.99 -25.04 13.92
N PRO A 44 6.22 -23.95 13.74
CA PRO A 44 5.60 -23.64 12.45
C PRO A 44 6.65 -23.49 11.36
N GLU A 45 6.42 -24.16 10.23
CA GLU A 45 7.31 -24.11 9.08
C GLU A 45 6.89 -22.99 8.13
N PHE A 46 7.88 -22.25 7.64
CA PHE A 46 7.68 -21.21 6.64
C PHE A 46 7.40 -21.83 5.26
N ASN A 47 6.33 -21.40 4.61
CA ASN A 47 5.98 -21.82 3.26
C ASN A 47 6.10 -20.62 2.29
N PRO A 48 7.09 -20.62 1.37
CA PRO A 48 7.28 -19.54 0.40
C PRO A 48 6.08 -19.29 -0.51
N LYS A 49 5.19 -20.28 -0.69
CA LYS A 49 4.00 -20.15 -1.55
C LYS A 49 2.90 -19.27 -0.95
N ASP A 50 2.95 -19.04 0.35
CA ASP A 50 1.97 -18.20 1.04
C ASP A 50 2.34 -16.71 0.97
N ILE A 51 3.54 -16.38 0.47
CA ILE A 51 3.96 -15.01 0.20
C ILE A 51 3.37 -14.52 -1.12
N SER A 52 2.71 -13.37 -1.08
CA SER A 52 2.27 -12.64 -2.27
C SER A 52 2.69 -11.18 -2.12
N GLU A 53 3.74 -10.77 -2.83
CA GLU A 53 4.24 -9.38 -2.80
C GLU A 53 3.16 -8.37 -3.21
N ILE A 54 2.30 -8.74 -4.18
CA ILE A 54 1.22 -7.87 -4.65
C ILE A 54 0.17 -7.67 -3.55
N GLU A 55 -0.21 -8.72 -2.83
CA GLU A 55 -1.18 -8.60 -1.75
C GLU A 55 -0.57 -7.90 -0.53
N GLU A 56 0.72 -8.10 -0.23
CA GLU A 56 1.41 -7.36 0.84
C GLU A 56 1.48 -5.84 0.56
N VAL A 57 1.87 -5.46 -0.66
CA VAL A 57 1.92 -4.04 -1.06
C VAL A 57 0.53 -3.44 -1.16
N GLY A 58 -0.45 -4.23 -1.63
CA GLY A 58 -1.84 -3.81 -1.72
C GLY A 58 -2.46 -3.59 -0.34
N GLU A 59 -2.23 -4.47 0.62
CA GLU A 59 -2.69 -4.29 2.01
C GLU A 59 -2.02 -3.07 2.66
N TYR A 60 -0.71 -2.87 2.42
CA TYR A 60 -0.03 -1.65 2.85
C TYR A 60 -0.69 -0.39 2.28
N LEU A 61 -0.96 -0.37 0.96
CA LEU A 61 -1.68 0.73 0.31
C LEU A 61 -3.07 0.96 0.92
N LEU A 62 -3.83 -0.10 1.17
CA LEU A 62 -5.16 -0.02 1.77
C LEU A 62 -5.11 0.54 3.20
N SER A 63 -4.14 0.10 4.01
CA SER A 63 -3.92 0.59 5.37
C SER A 63 -3.57 2.08 5.37
N GLU A 64 -2.58 2.50 4.57
CA GLU A 64 -2.16 3.91 4.50
C GLU A 64 -3.33 4.81 4.06
N VAL A 65 -4.10 4.40 3.05
CA VAL A 65 -5.30 5.15 2.62
C VAL A 65 -6.33 5.25 3.75
N THR A 66 -6.54 4.16 4.50
CA THR A 66 -7.50 4.13 5.62
C THR A 66 -7.04 5.05 6.75
N ASP A 67 -5.75 5.05 7.06
CA ASP A 67 -5.14 5.88 8.09
C ASP A 67 -5.17 7.37 7.70
N ASP A 68 -4.81 7.70 6.45
CA ASP A 68 -4.86 9.06 5.91
C ASP A 68 -6.28 9.62 5.94
N ILE A 69 -7.29 8.86 5.49
CA ILE A 69 -8.69 9.28 5.56
C ILE A 69 -9.08 9.53 7.03
N SER A 70 -8.74 8.61 7.92
CA SER A 70 -9.05 8.72 9.36
C SER A 70 -8.42 9.96 9.98
N GLU A 71 -7.18 10.28 9.64
CA GLU A 71 -6.49 11.48 10.10
C GLU A 71 -7.15 12.76 9.55
N ILE A 72 -7.47 12.80 8.25
CA ILE A 72 -8.15 13.95 7.63
C ILE A 72 -9.50 14.19 8.33
N LEU A 73 -10.30 13.15 8.55
CA LEU A 73 -11.59 13.26 9.24
C LEU A 73 -11.43 13.74 10.68
N LYS A 74 -10.44 13.22 11.39
CA LYS A 74 -10.14 13.62 12.77
C LYS A 74 -9.73 15.09 12.87
N VAL A 75 -8.88 15.58 11.97
CA VAL A 75 -8.37 16.96 11.98
C VAL A 75 -9.44 17.94 11.51
N THR A 76 -10.16 17.62 10.43
CA THR A 76 -11.15 18.50 9.82
C THR A 76 -12.49 18.48 10.55
N LYS A 77 -12.80 17.41 11.28
CA LYS A 77 -14.08 17.15 11.95
C LYS A 77 -15.30 17.17 10.99
N ILE A 78 -15.05 16.97 9.70
CA ILE A 78 -16.09 16.87 8.67
C ILE A 78 -16.77 15.51 8.79
N LYS A 79 -18.09 15.47 8.56
CA LYS A 79 -18.81 14.20 8.36
C LYS A 79 -18.84 13.89 6.87
N PRO A 80 -18.15 12.84 6.40
CA PRO A 80 -18.03 12.56 4.98
C PRO A 80 -19.38 12.08 4.45
N LYS A 81 -19.84 12.67 3.35
CA LYS A 81 -20.91 12.12 2.51
C LYS A 81 -20.31 11.28 1.40
N LYS A 82 -19.18 11.73 0.84
CA LYS A 82 -18.46 11.06 -0.23
C LYS A 82 -16.96 11.25 -0.07
N ILE A 83 -16.20 10.19 -0.32
CA ILE A 83 -14.74 10.20 -0.35
C ILE A 83 -14.28 9.78 -1.74
N CYS A 84 -13.52 10.63 -2.40
CA CYS A 84 -12.88 10.35 -3.67
C CYS A 84 -11.39 10.05 -3.45
N ILE A 85 -10.94 8.89 -3.91
CA ILE A 85 -9.55 8.45 -3.87
C ILE A 85 -8.99 8.47 -5.29
N TYR A 86 -7.87 9.15 -5.48
CA TYR A 86 -7.22 9.31 -6.78
C TYR A 86 -5.87 8.60 -6.78
N THR A 87 -5.74 7.53 -7.55
CA THR A 87 -4.48 6.78 -7.65
C THR A 87 -3.49 7.50 -8.55
N SER A 88 -2.21 7.20 -8.36
CA SER A 88 -1.16 7.90 -9.08
C SER A 88 -1.12 7.47 -10.56
N PRO A 89 -0.78 8.39 -11.49
CA PRO A 89 -0.65 8.04 -12.90
C PRO A 89 0.55 7.12 -13.13
N SER A 90 0.43 6.23 -14.12
CA SER A 90 1.43 5.20 -14.43
C SER A 90 2.84 5.79 -14.62
N TRP A 91 2.95 6.97 -15.21
CA TRP A 91 4.24 7.62 -15.43
C TRP A 91 4.98 7.97 -14.13
N LYS A 92 4.28 8.29 -13.03
CA LYS A 92 4.93 8.56 -11.74
C LYS A 92 5.52 7.28 -11.15
N HIS A 93 4.87 6.14 -11.33
CA HIS A 93 5.39 4.84 -10.90
C HIS A 93 6.72 4.52 -11.59
N GLU A 94 6.79 4.70 -12.92
CA GLU A 94 8.00 4.44 -13.70
C GLU A 94 9.18 5.27 -13.21
N ILE A 95 8.98 6.58 -13.01
CA ILE A 95 10.01 7.48 -12.51
C ILE A 95 10.45 7.08 -11.10
N PHE A 96 9.51 6.74 -10.22
CA PHE A 96 9.80 6.38 -8.84
C PHE A 96 10.62 5.08 -8.75
N LYS A 97 10.21 4.05 -9.49
CA LYS A 97 10.92 2.76 -9.60
C LYS A 97 12.35 2.96 -10.11
N LYS A 98 12.52 3.80 -11.13
CA LYS A 98 13.84 4.13 -11.69
C LYS A 98 14.74 4.86 -10.70
N ALA A 99 14.18 5.82 -9.97
CA ALA A 99 14.93 6.57 -8.99
C ALA A 99 15.37 5.71 -7.80
N ILE A 100 14.53 4.78 -7.35
CA ILE A 100 14.92 3.81 -6.31
C ILE A 100 16.11 2.98 -6.80
N GLY A 101 16.08 2.46 -8.03
CA GLY A 101 17.21 1.72 -8.60
C GLY A 101 18.51 2.53 -8.63
N LEU A 102 18.45 3.80 -9.04
CA LEU A 102 19.62 4.70 -9.01
C LEU A 102 20.07 5.04 -7.59
N SER A 103 19.16 5.09 -6.62
CA SER A 103 19.49 5.35 -5.21
C SER A 103 20.24 4.19 -4.59
N GLU A 104 19.89 2.94 -4.93
CA GLU A 104 20.60 1.74 -4.45
C GLU A 104 22.05 1.70 -4.98
N ASP A 105 22.26 2.19 -6.21
CA ASP A 105 23.59 2.33 -6.81
C ASP A 105 24.38 3.55 -6.31
N ASN A 106 23.85 4.34 -5.37
CA ASN A 106 24.39 5.64 -4.93
C ASN A 106 24.61 6.63 -6.09
N LYS A 107 23.81 6.53 -7.15
CA LYS A 107 23.88 7.35 -8.38
C LYS A 107 22.63 8.21 -8.59
N LEU A 108 21.89 8.49 -7.52
CA LEU A 108 20.67 9.28 -7.59
C LEU A 108 20.97 10.70 -8.09
N ASN A 109 20.66 10.95 -9.36
CA ASN A 109 20.91 12.23 -10.02
C ASN A 109 19.71 12.65 -10.86
N ILE A 110 19.17 13.84 -10.56
CA ILE A 110 18.03 14.46 -11.24
C ILE A 110 18.25 14.54 -12.74
N GLY A 111 19.44 14.97 -13.18
CA GLY A 111 19.78 15.11 -14.59
C GLY A 111 19.78 13.78 -15.33
N THR A 112 20.23 12.70 -14.70
CA THR A 112 20.21 11.35 -15.28
C THR A 112 18.78 10.81 -15.38
N ILE A 113 17.95 11.00 -14.35
CA ILE A 113 16.53 10.62 -14.39
C ILE A 113 15.83 11.40 -15.51
N MET A 114 16.01 12.72 -15.55
CA MET A 114 15.35 13.58 -16.53
C MET A 114 15.74 13.25 -17.96
N LYS A 115 17.04 13.04 -18.25
CA LYS A 115 17.50 12.66 -19.60
C LYS A 115 16.82 11.41 -20.12
N ASP A 116 16.66 10.41 -19.26
CA ASP A 116 16.10 9.13 -19.65
C ASP A 116 14.57 9.17 -19.75
N VAL A 117 13.88 9.76 -18.78
CA VAL A 117 12.42 9.91 -18.81
C VAL A 117 11.99 10.73 -20.02
N MET A 118 12.78 11.74 -20.39
CA MET A 118 12.55 12.55 -21.58
C MET A 118 12.86 11.83 -22.89
N THR A 119 13.24 10.55 -22.91
CA THR A 119 13.30 9.78 -24.17
C THR A 119 11.90 9.36 -24.64
N ASP A 120 10.96 9.14 -23.72
CA ASP A 120 9.59 8.76 -24.03
C ASP A 120 8.77 9.98 -24.55
N PRO A 121 8.18 9.90 -25.76
CA PRO A 121 7.29 10.92 -26.29
C PRO A 121 6.12 11.30 -25.36
N LYS A 122 5.58 10.34 -24.59
CA LYS A 122 4.48 10.59 -23.64
C LYS A 122 4.93 11.46 -22.48
N MET A 123 6.17 11.30 -22.02
CA MET A 123 6.74 12.11 -20.94
C MET A 123 7.13 13.51 -21.42
N LYS A 124 7.57 13.63 -22.68
CA LYS A 124 7.91 14.92 -23.29
C LYS A 124 6.72 15.88 -23.34
N SER A 125 5.52 15.38 -23.66
CA SER A 125 4.31 16.21 -23.73
C SER A 125 3.94 16.82 -22.38
N ILE A 126 4.27 16.14 -21.27
CA ILE A 126 4.06 16.59 -19.88
C ILE A 126 5.35 17.01 -19.17
N SER A 127 6.37 17.42 -19.93
CA SER A 127 7.72 17.73 -19.44
C SER A 127 7.79 18.67 -18.23
N LYS A 128 6.88 19.65 -18.14
CA LYS A 128 6.78 20.57 -17.00
C LYS A 128 6.41 19.85 -15.70
N GLU A 129 5.43 18.95 -15.75
CA GLU A 129 4.97 18.17 -14.59
C GLU A 129 6.01 17.14 -14.17
N VAL A 130 6.61 16.46 -15.15
CA VAL A 130 7.73 15.55 -14.94
C VAL A 130 8.87 16.26 -14.21
N SER A 131 9.28 17.45 -14.67
CA SER A 131 10.35 18.24 -14.02
C SER A 131 10.02 18.58 -12.56
N GLN A 132 8.77 18.97 -12.29
CA GLN A 132 8.31 19.29 -10.94
C GLN A 132 8.28 18.05 -10.03
N PHE A 133 7.94 16.89 -10.58
CA PHE A 133 7.92 15.65 -9.82
C PHE A 133 9.34 15.15 -9.53
N VAL A 134 10.21 15.08 -10.55
CA VAL A 134 11.60 14.62 -10.42
C VAL A 134 12.39 15.50 -9.46
N SER A 135 12.13 16.81 -9.40
CA SER A 135 12.86 17.70 -8.47
C SER A 135 12.57 17.42 -6.99
N LYS A 136 11.39 16.93 -6.63
CA LYS A 136 11.02 16.55 -5.26
C LYS A 136 11.47 15.14 -4.89
N LEU A 137 11.71 14.32 -5.89
CA LEU A 137 11.88 12.89 -5.75
C LEU A 137 13.11 12.47 -4.91
N PRO A 138 14.28 13.13 -4.98
CA PRO A 138 15.42 12.76 -4.13
C PRO A 138 15.10 12.83 -2.63
N GLY A 139 14.39 13.88 -2.20
CA GLY A 139 13.98 14.05 -0.82
C GLY A 139 12.97 13.00 -0.37
N GLU A 140 12.14 12.49 -1.27
CA GLU A 140 11.20 11.40 -0.97
C GLU A 140 11.93 10.05 -0.89
N VAL A 141 12.79 9.72 -1.85
CA VAL A 141 13.52 8.45 -1.88
C VAL A 141 14.49 8.29 -0.71
N MET A 142 15.13 9.39 -0.27
CA MET A 142 16.04 9.36 0.89
C MET A 142 15.35 9.08 2.23
N LYS A 143 14.03 9.34 2.34
CA LYS A 143 13.26 9.04 3.56
C LYS A 143 12.84 7.58 3.65
N LEU A 144 12.89 6.83 2.55
CA LEU A 144 12.40 5.47 2.47
C LEU A 144 13.41 4.48 3.05
N ASN A 145 12.93 3.58 3.89
CA ASN A 145 13.72 2.42 4.31
C ASN A 145 13.77 1.35 3.20
N GLU A 146 14.56 0.30 3.40
CA GLU A 146 14.72 -0.78 2.41
C GLU A 146 13.41 -1.53 2.12
N ASN A 147 12.54 -1.71 3.12
CA ASN A 147 11.25 -2.37 2.92
C ASN A 147 10.32 -1.49 2.07
N ASP A 148 10.26 -0.19 2.33
CA ASP A 148 9.47 0.75 1.53
C ASP A 148 9.94 0.74 0.08
N LYS A 149 11.25 0.85 -0.15
CA LYS A 149 11.82 0.79 -1.52
C LYS A 149 11.41 -0.48 -2.27
N ARG A 150 11.33 -1.63 -1.59
CA ARG A 150 10.83 -2.88 -2.19
C ARG A 150 9.37 -2.76 -2.62
N ARG A 151 8.51 -2.16 -1.79
CA ARG A 151 7.08 -1.98 -2.12
C ARG A 151 6.88 -1.20 -3.42
N TYR A 152 7.63 -0.12 -3.61
CA TYR A 152 7.56 0.70 -4.83
C TYR A 152 8.09 0.01 -6.10
N LYS A 153 8.78 -1.13 -5.98
CA LYS A 153 9.24 -1.92 -7.14
C LYS A 153 8.18 -2.92 -7.62
N VAL A 154 7.24 -3.29 -6.74
CA VAL A 154 6.15 -4.21 -7.06
C VAL A 154 5.18 -3.53 -8.02
N ASP A 155 4.87 -4.23 -9.11
CA ASP A 155 3.95 -3.74 -10.13
C ASP A 155 2.50 -4.02 -9.70
N ILE A 156 1.93 -3.10 -8.94
CA ILE A 156 0.56 -3.16 -8.48
C ILE A 156 -0.31 -2.13 -9.22
N LYS A 157 -1.48 -2.57 -9.69
CA LYS A 157 -2.51 -1.68 -10.21
C LYS A 157 -3.36 -1.16 -9.04
N GLU A 158 -2.93 -0.03 -8.46
CA GLU A 158 -3.53 0.58 -7.27
C GLU A 158 -5.05 0.71 -7.37
N ASP A 159 -5.55 1.17 -8.52
CA ASP A 159 -6.98 1.44 -8.70
C ASP A 159 -7.80 0.16 -8.69
N ILE A 160 -7.30 -0.90 -9.35
CA ILE A 160 -7.93 -2.21 -9.36
C ILE A 160 -7.91 -2.82 -7.96
N TYR A 161 -6.77 -2.72 -7.26
CA TYR A 161 -6.63 -3.25 -5.91
C TYR A 161 -7.59 -2.55 -4.94
N LEU A 162 -7.60 -1.22 -4.90
CA LEU A 162 -8.50 -0.45 -4.03
C LEU A 162 -9.97 -0.69 -4.39
N LYS A 163 -10.32 -0.85 -5.68
CA LYS A 163 -11.70 -1.15 -6.11
C LYS A 163 -12.19 -2.49 -5.56
N LYS A 164 -11.32 -3.49 -5.40
CA LYS A 164 -11.65 -4.80 -4.77
C LYS A 164 -12.13 -4.62 -3.32
N TYR A 165 -11.64 -3.60 -2.62
CA TYR A 165 -11.96 -3.30 -1.22
C TYR A 165 -12.86 -2.07 -1.05
N LYS A 166 -13.53 -1.64 -2.12
CA LYS A 166 -14.45 -0.49 -2.09
C LYS A 166 -15.55 -0.66 -1.02
N ASP A 167 -16.13 -1.86 -0.94
CA ASP A 167 -17.20 -2.14 0.03
C ASP A 167 -16.69 -2.12 1.48
N TYR A 168 -15.49 -2.64 1.72
CA TYR A 168 -14.83 -2.56 3.02
C TYR A 168 -14.62 -1.09 3.46
N LEU A 169 -14.12 -0.24 2.58
CA LEU A 169 -13.95 1.19 2.86
C LEU A 169 -15.29 1.89 3.12
N LYS A 170 -16.34 1.53 2.38
CA LYS A 170 -17.71 2.05 2.62
C LYS A 170 -18.23 1.66 4.00
N GLU A 171 -18.00 0.43 4.43
CA GLU A 171 -18.41 -0.03 5.77
C GLU A 171 -17.66 0.72 6.88
N ILE A 172 -16.34 0.91 6.74
CA ILE A 172 -15.53 1.62 7.75
C ILE A 172 -15.98 3.07 7.90
N PHE A 173 -16.08 3.80 6.79
CA PHE A 173 -16.33 5.24 6.81
C PHE A 173 -17.81 5.60 6.75
N THR A 174 -18.69 4.63 6.55
CA THR A 174 -20.16 4.81 6.46
C THR A 174 -20.56 5.90 5.46
N CYS A 175 -19.87 5.97 4.31
CA CYS A 175 -20.08 6.97 3.27
C CYS A 175 -19.79 6.40 1.87
N ASP A 176 -20.15 7.14 0.82
CA ASP A 176 -19.88 6.71 -0.54
C ASP A 176 -18.39 6.87 -0.88
N ILE A 177 -17.74 5.78 -1.27
CA ILE A 177 -16.37 5.79 -1.77
C ILE A 177 -16.39 5.81 -3.30
N GLU A 178 -15.53 6.60 -3.93
CA GLU A 178 -15.23 6.53 -5.37
C GLU A 178 -13.72 6.50 -5.59
N ILE A 179 -13.27 5.64 -6.51
CA ILE A 179 -11.85 5.41 -6.79
C ILE A 179 -11.60 5.70 -8.26
N PHE A 180 -10.71 6.66 -8.52
CA PHE A 180 -10.37 7.12 -9.85
C PHE A 180 -8.88 6.90 -10.13
N SER A 181 -8.57 6.37 -11.31
CA SER A 181 -7.18 6.37 -11.80
C SER A 181 -6.93 7.65 -12.57
N ALA A 182 -5.78 8.28 -12.29
CA ALA A 182 -5.31 9.48 -12.99
C ALA A 182 -5.09 9.27 -14.50
N ASP A 183 -5.03 8.03 -14.97
CA ASP A 183 -4.80 7.70 -16.38
C ASP A 183 -6.10 7.70 -17.23
N TYR A 184 -7.28 7.95 -16.63
CA TYR A 184 -8.55 8.03 -17.36
C TYR A 184 -8.95 9.47 -17.74
N ASP A 185 -9.55 9.65 -18.92
CA ASP A 185 -9.83 10.98 -19.50
C ASP A 185 -10.95 11.80 -18.82
N LYS A 186 -11.88 11.14 -18.11
CA LYS A 186 -13.02 11.80 -17.46
C LYS A 186 -13.10 11.42 -15.99
N ILE A 187 -12.47 12.26 -15.17
CA ILE A 187 -12.42 12.06 -13.72
C ILE A 187 -13.12 13.22 -13.03
N TYR A 188 -13.92 12.89 -12.02
CA TYR A 188 -14.52 13.87 -11.13
C TYR A 188 -13.48 14.31 -10.08
N ASP A 189 -12.85 15.47 -10.29
CA ASP A 189 -11.86 16.04 -9.37
C ASP A 189 -12.11 17.54 -9.11
N PRO A 190 -13.15 17.88 -8.33
CA PRO A 190 -13.49 19.27 -8.02
C PRO A 190 -12.37 19.99 -7.25
N GLY A 191 -11.51 19.25 -6.55
CA GLY A 191 -10.42 19.79 -5.74
C GLY A 191 -9.08 19.90 -6.46
N ASN A 192 -8.98 19.49 -7.73
CA ASN A 192 -7.71 19.34 -8.47
C ASN A 192 -6.64 18.62 -7.63
N LYS A 193 -7.06 17.49 -7.04
CA LYS A 193 -6.28 16.66 -6.11
C LYS A 193 -5.45 15.60 -6.81
N ILE A 194 -5.83 15.14 -8.00
CA ILE A 194 -5.13 14.07 -8.76
C ILE A 194 -3.64 14.37 -8.91
N ARG A 195 -3.26 15.62 -9.19
CA ARG A 195 -1.86 16.03 -9.36
C ARG A 195 -0.97 15.73 -8.14
N PHE A 196 -1.56 15.64 -6.95
CA PHE A 196 -0.86 15.32 -5.70
C PHE A 196 -0.74 13.83 -5.43
N ALA A 197 -1.42 12.96 -6.19
CA ALA A 197 -1.28 11.52 -6.04
C ALA A 197 0.15 11.08 -6.39
N ILE A 198 0.74 10.27 -5.51
CA ILE A 198 2.08 9.69 -5.66
C ILE A 198 1.92 8.17 -5.56
N PRO A 199 2.77 7.35 -6.19
CA PRO A 199 2.73 5.91 -6.00
C PRO A 199 2.64 5.53 -4.52
N LEU A 200 1.79 4.56 -4.20
CA LEU A 200 1.44 4.08 -2.86
C LEU A 200 0.89 5.14 -1.89
N ARG A 201 0.67 6.37 -2.35
CA ARG A 201 0.07 7.50 -1.60
C ARG A 201 -0.96 8.21 -2.47
N PRO A 202 -2.15 7.61 -2.66
CA PRO A 202 -3.24 8.21 -3.42
C PRO A 202 -3.64 9.58 -2.84
N ALA A 203 -4.12 10.48 -3.71
CA ALA A 203 -4.70 11.73 -3.22
C ALA A 203 -6.14 11.50 -2.76
N ILE A 204 -6.54 12.15 -1.68
CA ILE A 204 -7.87 12.01 -1.08
C ILE A 204 -8.61 13.35 -1.14
N TYR A 205 -9.89 13.29 -1.48
CA TYR A 205 -10.84 14.39 -1.41
C TYR A 205 -12.09 13.93 -0.65
N ILE A 206 -12.55 14.74 0.29
CA ILE A 206 -13.71 14.45 1.13
C ILE A 206 -14.74 15.55 0.96
N GLU A 207 -15.98 15.15 0.73
CA GLU A 207 -17.18 15.99 0.64
C GLU A 207 -18.10 15.83 1.85
#